data_AF-A0A7K3KJR6-F1
#
_entry.id   AF-A0A7K3KJR6-F1
#
_cell.length_a   1.000
_cell.length_b   1.000
_cell.length_c   1.000
_cell.angle_alpha   90.00
_cell.angle_beta   90.00
_cell.angle_gamma   90.00
#
_symmetry.space_group_name_H-M   'P 1'
#
loop_
_entity.id
_entity.type
_entity.pdbx_description
1 polymer ?
#
loop_
_entity_poly.entity_id
_entity_poly.type
_entity_poly.pdbx_seq_one_letter_code
_entity_poly.pdbx_strand_id
1 'polypeptide(L)'
;MGFLQPERYFSRLSRVDVDGDLLSRGFTHVLLDVDNTILTRDTSEVPRDVGLWLGRARDAGVSFCLLSNNWHASVRELAASLGLPIVDHAVKPLPPAFLAARAKVGGRRADTVVIGDQLVTDVLGAHFLGMTAYMLAPLVETDLPHTLILRNFERLVMGDRRPEGALVPEAAVKSCAEPQPCAPQGNPGGDS
;
A
#
# COMPACT_ATOMS: atom_id res chain seq x y z
N MET A 1 -8.30 -15.88 11.80
CA MET A 1 -7.46 -14.66 11.77
C MET A 1 -8.02 -13.64 12.74
N GLY A 2 -7.17 -12.80 13.35
CA GLY A 2 -7.63 -11.63 14.10
C GLY A 2 -8.19 -10.56 13.16
N PHE A 3 -9.22 -9.85 13.58
CA PHE A 3 -9.90 -8.83 12.76
C PHE A 3 -9.00 -7.64 12.35
N LEU A 4 -7.88 -7.43 13.06
CA LEU A 4 -6.91 -6.36 12.84
C LEU A 4 -5.55 -6.91 12.38
N GLN A 5 -5.54 -7.97 11.57
CA GLN A 5 -4.32 -8.52 11.00
C GLN A 5 -4.50 -8.72 9.49
N PRO A 6 -3.83 -7.91 8.65
CA PRO A 6 -3.92 -8.10 7.21
C PRO A 6 -3.25 -9.43 6.82
N GLU A 7 -3.70 -10.04 5.73
CA GLU A 7 -3.04 -11.22 5.19
C GLU A 7 -1.63 -10.91 4.70
N ARG A 8 -1.41 -9.69 4.17
CA ARG A 8 -0.11 -9.21 3.70
C ARG A 8 0.07 -7.72 3.92
N TYR A 9 1.32 -7.29 4.05
CA TYR A 9 1.68 -5.90 4.30
C TYR A 9 2.81 -5.47 3.37
N PHE A 10 2.55 -4.53 2.45
CA PHE A 10 3.49 -4.10 1.42
C PHE A 10 3.93 -2.66 1.61
N SER A 11 5.11 -2.32 1.10
CA SER A 11 5.62 -0.94 1.14
C SER A 11 4.93 -0.01 0.16
N ARG A 12 4.37 -0.54 -0.93
CA ARG A 12 3.72 0.24 -1.98
C ARG A 12 2.84 -0.66 -2.84
N LEU A 13 1.83 -0.09 -3.47
CA LEU A 13 0.95 -0.82 -4.40
C LEU A 13 1.73 -1.50 -5.53
N SER A 14 2.76 -0.83 -6.06
CA SER A 14 3.62 -1.37 -7.12
C SER A 14 4.45 -2.60 -6.71
N ARG A 15 4.48 -2.96 -5.42
CA ARG A 15 5.11 -4.18 -4.89
C ARG A 15 4.17 -5.37 -4.77
N VAL A 16 2.87 -5.17 -4.95
CA VAL A 16 1.92 -6.28 -5.05
C VAL A 16 2.13 -6.96 -6.40
N ASP A 17 2.59 -8.20 -6.39
CA ASP A 17 2.79 -8.96 -7.63
C ASP A 17 1.43 -9.36 -8.21
N VAL A 18 1.13 -8.95 -9.44
CA VAL A 18 -0.19 -9.21 -10.04
C VAL A 18 -0.42 -10.71 -10.20
N ASP A 19 0.58 -11.46 -10.67
CA ASP A 19 0.45 -12.87 -10.95
C ASP A 19 0.48 -13.69 -9.66
N GLY A 20 1.48 -13.46 -8.81
CA GLY A 20 1.70 -14.18 -7.57
C GLY A 20 0.69 -13.82 -6.48
N ASP A 21 0.38 -12.54 -6.33
CA ASP A 21 -0.34 -12.06 -5.15
C ASP A 21 -1.83 -11.88 -5.39
N LEU A 22 -2.24 -11.74 -6.65
CA LEU A 22 -3.66 -11.64 -7.03
C LEU A 22 -4.10 -12.92 -7.75
N LEU A 23 -3.61 -13.15 -8.97
CA LEU A 23 -4.18 -14.16 -9.86
C LEU A 23 -3.96 -15.59 -9.35
N SER A 24 -2.76 -15.94 -8.88
CA SER A 24 -2.47 -17.27 -8.35
C SER A 24 -3.30 -17.61 -7.10
N ARG A 25 -3.78 -16.57 -6.40
CA ARG A 25 -4.64 -16.67 -5.22
C ARG A 25 -6.12 -16.62 -5.55
N GLY A 26 -6.48 -16.49 -6.84
CA GLY A 26 -7.85 -16.41 -7.31
C GLY A 26 -8.51 -15.04 -7.15
N PHE A 27 -7.74 -13.99 -6.87
CA PHE A 27 -8.25 -12.63 -6.80
C PHE A 27 -8.26 -11.98 -8.18
N THR A 28 -9.46 -11.79 -8.72
CA THR A 28 -9.69 -11.11 -10.00
C THR A 28 -10.38 -9.76 -9.82
N HIS A 29 -10.77 -9.42 -8.59
CA HIS A 29 -11.42 -8.16 -8.24
C HIS A 29 -10.68 -7.49 -7.09
N VAL A 30 -10.44 -6.18 -7.21
CA VAL A 30 -9.74 -5.39 -6.21
C VAL A 30 -10.59 -4.20 -5.81
N LEU A 31 -10.84 -4.05 -4.51
CA LEU A 31 -11.38 -2.82 -3.93
C LEU A 31 -10.19 -2.01 -3.42
N LEU A 32 -9.91 -0.88 -4.07
CA LEU A 32 -8.70 -0.11 -3.85
C LEU A 32 -9.04 1.19 -3.12
N ASP A 33 -8.42 1.42 -1.97
CA ASP A 33 -8.48 2.71 -1.30
C ASP A 33 -7.79 3.81 -2.14
N VAL A 34 -8.13 5.07 -1.89
CA VAL A 34 -7.67 6.21 -2.70
C VAL A 34 -6.66 7.07 -1.95
N ASP A 35 -7.06 7.62 -0.80
CA ASP A 35 -6.28 8.59 -0.06
C ASP A 35 -5.08 7.89 0.61
N ASN A 36 -3.85 8.38 0.45
CA ASN A 36 -2.62 7.72 0.94
C ASN A 36 -2.34 6.30 0.39
N THR A 37 -3.16 5.82 -0.56
CA THR A 37 -3.00 4.54 -1.28
C THR A 37 -2.63 4.76 -2.75
N ILE A 38 -3.38 5.61 -3.47
CA ILE A 38 -3.13 5.96 -4.89
C ILE A 38 -2.58 7.38 -5.03
N LEU A 39 -3.03 8.31 -4.19
CA LEU A 39 -2.63 9.72 -4.24
C LEU A 39 -1.82 10.12 -3.01
N THR A 40 -0.81 10.95 -3.23
CA THR A 40 -0.26 11.84 -2.19
C THR A 40 -1.16 13.06 -2.08
N ARG A 41 -1.55 13.46 -0.86
CA ARG A 41 -2.54 14.55 -0.61
C ARG A 41 -2.24 15.88 -1.32
N ASP A 42 -0.97 16.12 -1.64
CA ASP A 42 -0.50 17.39 -2.22
C ASP A 42 -0.58 17.43 -3.75
N THR A 43 -0.91 16.32 -4.42
CA THR A 43 -0.95 16.23 -5.89
C THR A 43 -2.16 15.44 -6.36
N SER A 44 -2.92 15.98 -7.32
CA SER A 44 -4.00 15.25 -8.00
C SER A 44 -3.50 14.25 -9.06
N GLU A 45 -2.18 14.06 -9.18
CA GLU A 45 -1.57 13.17 -10.16
C GLU A 45 -1.30 11.78 -9.57
N VAL A 46 -1.68 10.75 -10.31
CA VAL A 46 -1.35 9.36 -9.97
C VAL A 46 0.13 9.13 -10.24
N PRO A 47 0.90 8.66 -9.24
CA PRO A 47 2.30 8.31 -9.45
C PRO A 47 2.45 7.31 -10.61
N ARG A 48 3.43 7.54 -11.48
CA ARG A 48 3.66 6.73 -12.69
C ARG A 48 3.69 5.23 -12.41
N ASP A 49 4.31 4.82 -11.30
CA ASP A 49 4.43 3.41 -10.95
C ASP A 49 3.10 2.77 -10.57
N VAL A 50 2.19 3.52 -9.91
CA VAL A 50 0.82 3.10 -9.64
C VAL A 50 0.02 2.97 -10.93
N GLY A 51 0.14 3.94 -11.84
CA GLY A 51 -0.52 3.88 -13.15
C GLY A 51 -0.08 2.68 -13.98
N LEU A 52 1.23 2.38 -14.01
CA LEU A 52 1.78 1.19 -14.68
C LEU A 52 1.30 -0.10 -14.03
N TRP A 53 1.24 -0.16 -12.70
CA TRP A 53 0.72 -1.31 -11.98
C TRP A 53 -0.76 -1.57 -12.28
N LEU A 54 -1.59 -0.52 -12.25
CA LEU A 54 -3.01 -0.60 -12.62
C LEU A 54 -3.19 -1.08 -14.06
N GLY A 55 -2.39 -0.55 -15.00
CA GLY A 55 -2.40 -0.99 -16.40
C GLY A 55 -2.10 -2.49 -16.53
N ARG A 56 -0.98 -2.95 -15.97
CA ARG A 56 -0.59 -4.38 -16.01
C ARG A 56 -1.65 -5.29 -15.40
N ALA A 57 -2.21 -4.90 -14.26
CA ALA A 57 -3.23 -5.72 -13.60
C ALA A 57 -4.53 -5.78 -14.42
N ARG A 58 -4.95 -4.67 -15.03
CA ARG A 58 -6.12 -4.65 -15.93
C ARG A 58 -5.89 -5.51 -17.18
N ASP A 59 -4.72 -5.41 -17.79
CA ASP A 59 -4.36 -6.22 -18.96
C ASP A 59 -4.34 -7.73 -18.63
N ALA A 60 -4.03 -8.07 -17.38
CA ALA A 60 -4.09 -9.43 -16.85
C ALA A 60 -5.51 -9.88 -16.42
N GLY A 61 -6.53 -9.04 -16.60
CA GLY A 61 -7.93 -9.37 -16.32
C GLY A 61 -8.44 -8.99 -14.93
N VAL A 62 -7.69 -8.20 -14.16
CA VAL A 62 -8.12 -7.72 -12.84
C VAL A 62 -9.07 -6.52 -12.98
N SER A 63 -10.22 -6.60 -12.32
CA SER A 63 -11.19 -5.52 -12.24
C SER A 63 -11.03 -4.72 -10.95
N PHE A 64 -11.11 -3.40 -11.05
CA PHE A 64 -10.90 -2.49 -9.92
C PHE A 64 -12.15 -1.68 -9.60
N CYS A 65 -12.43 -1.47 -8.31
CA CYS A 65 -13.30 -0.40 -7.84
C CYS A 65 -12.55 0.44 -6.82
N LEU A 66 -12.57 1.75 -7.01
CA LEU A 66 -12.08 2.68 -6.00
C LEU A 66 -13.08 2.77 -4.84
N LEU A 67 -12.57 2.85 -3.61
CA LEU A 67 -13.36 2.91 -2.38
C LEU A 67 -12.77 3.93 -1.40
N SER A 68 -13.35 5.13 -1.35
CA SER A 68 -12.84 6.23 -0.51
C SER A 68 -13.87 6.70 0.52
N ASN A 69 -13.38 7.03 1.71
CA ASN A 69 -14.17 7.74 2.72
C ASN A 69 -14.34 9.24 2.41
N ASN A 70 -13.54 9.77 1.49
CA ASN A 70 -13.48 11.17 1.15
C ASN A 70 -14.61 11.56 0.18
N TRP A 71 -15.03 12.82 0.24
CA TRP A 71 -16.22 13.36 -0.41
C TRP A 71 -15.89 14.41 -1.49
N HIS A 72 -14.61 14.68 -1.72
CA HIS A 72 -14.17 15.73 -2.63
C HIS A 72 -14.34 15.35 -4.11
N ALA A 73 -14.66 16.34 -4.95
CA ALA A 73 -14.77 16.19 -6.40
C ALA A 73 -13.50 15.61 -7.03
N SER A 74 -12.33 15.90 -6.44
CA SER A 74 -11.03 15.40 -6.89
C SER A 74 -10.96 13.86 -6.96
N VAL A 75 -11.65 13.17 -6.06
CA VAL A 75 -11.65 11.69 -6.01
C VAL A 75 -12.51 11.10 -7.15
N ARG A 76 -13.58 11.79 -7.54
CA ARG A 76 -14.39 11.42 -8.71
C ARG A 76 -13.68 11.73 -10.02
N GLU A 77 -13.00 12.86 -10.11
CA GLU A 77 -12.17 13.25 -11.26
C GLU A 77 -11.01 12.26 -11.46
N LEU A 78 -10.37 11.83 -10.36
CA LEU A 78 -9.38 10.76 -10.38
C LEU A 78 -9.95 9.47 -10.98
N ALA A 79 -11.09 8.99 -10.45
CA ALA A 79 -11.75 7.78 -10.92
C ALA A 79 -12.07 7.87 -12.42
N ALA A 80 -12.56 9.02 -12.88
CA ALA A 80 -12.83 9.29 -14.29
C ALA A 80 -11.54 9.26 -15.13
N SER A 81 -10.44 9.87 -14.66
CA SER A 81 -9.15 9.87 -15.37
C SER A 81 -8.55 8.47 -15.53
N LEU A 82 -8.79 7.59 -14.55
CA LEU A 82 -8.35 6.18 -14.57
C LEU A 82 -9.33 5.26 -15.30
N GLY A 83 -10.54 5.75 -15.62
CA GLY A 83 -11.62 4.94 -16.19
C GLY A 83 -12.12 3.84 -15.24
N LEU A 84 -12.09 4.09 -13.93
CA LEU A 84 -12.45 3.12 -12.90
C LEU A 84 -13.76 3.48 -12.20
N PRO A 85 -14.61 2.50 -11.85
CA PRO A 85 -15.77 2.76 -10.99
C PRO A 85 -15.30 3.16 -9.59
N ILE A 86 -16.08 4.01 -8.93
CA ILE A 86 -15.81 4.47 -7.57
C ILE A 86 -17.04 4.42 -6.68
N VAL A 87 -16.85 4.03 -5.42
CA VAL A 87 -17.75 4.29 -4.31
C VAL A 87 -17.05 5.30 -3.39
N ASP A 88 -17.53 6.52 -3.41
CA ASP A 88 -17.12 7.55 -2.44
C ASP A 88 -18.07 7.51 -1.22
N HIS A 89 -17.78 8.35 -0.23
CA HIS A 89 -18.56 8.38 1.02
C HIS A 89 -18.69 7.02 1.70
N ALA A 90 -17.61 6.23 1.67
CA ALA A 90 -17.69 4.83 2.04
C ALA A 90 -17.99 4.57 3.54
N VAL A 91 -17.74 5.55 4.42
CA VAL A 91 -17.89 5.44 5.89
C VAL A 91 -17.28 4.13 6.41
N LYS A 92 -16.13 3.72 5.85
CA LYS A 92 -15.36 2.55 6.27
C LYS A 92 -15.08 2.66 7.78
N PRO A 93 -15.22 1.57 8.56
CA PRO A 93 -15.30 0.16 8.12
C PRO A 93 -16.70 -0.39 7.82
N LEU A 94 -17.73 0.45 7.67
CA LEU A 94 -19.09 -0.05 7.54
C LEU A 94 -19.31 -0.87 6.23
N PRO A 95 -20.03 -2.02 6.30
CA PRO A 95 -20.25 -2.90 5.17
C PRO A 95 -20.86 -2.33 3.87
N PRO A 96 -21.80 -1.36 3.89
CA PRO A 96 -22.56 -0.99 2.69
C PRO A 96 -21.70 -0.56 1.51
N ALA A 97 -20.64 0.21 1.76
CA ALA A 97 -19.80 0.74 0.69
C ALA A 97 -18.91 -0.35 0.06
N PHE A 98 -18.36 -1.25 0.86
CA PHE A 98 -17.64 -2.42 0.37
C PHE A 98 -18.53 -3.33 -0.49
N LEU A 99 -19.78 -3.56 -0.05
CA LEU A 99 -20.75 -4.36 -0.82
C LEU A 99 -21.12 -3.69 -2.14
N ALA A 100 -21.32 -2.37 -2.14
CA ALA A 100 -21.58 -1.59 -3.35
C ALA A 100 -20.37 -1.63 -4.31
N ALA A 101 -19.15 -1.46 -3.80
CA ALA A 101 -17.94 -1.47 -4.62
C ALA A 101 -17.70 -2.86 -5.22
N ARG A 102 -17.87 -3.93 -4.43
CA ARG A 102 -17.83 -5.31 -4.93
C ARG A 102 -18.87 -5.57 -6.02
N ALA A 103 -20.09 -5.06 -5.86
CA ALA A 103 -21.14 -5.21 -6.86
C ALA A 103 -20.79 -4.51 -8.19
N LYS A 104 -20.13 -3.34 -8.15
CA LYS A 104 -19.68 -2.61 -9.36
C LYS A 104 -18.68 -3.38 -10.21
N VAL A 105 -17.87 -4.23 -9.58
CA VAL A 105 -16.90 -5.10 -10.28
C VAL A 105 -17.43 -6.51 -10.51
N GLY A 106 -18.66 -6.83 -10.08
CA GLY A 106 -19.24 -8.17 -10.24
C GLY A 106 -18.57 -9.26 -9.41
N GLY A 107 -17.74 -8.90 -8.43
CA GLY A 107 -16.93 -9.84 -7.67
C GLY A 107 -17.71 -10.60 -6.58
N ARG A 108 -17.15 -11.71 -6.12
CA ARG A 108 -17.56 -12.46 -4.92
C ARG A 108 -16.54 -12.25 -3.81
N ARG A 109 -16.95 -12.43 -2.55
CA ARG A 109 -16.05 -12.27 -1.39
C ARG A 109 -14.75 -13.09 -1.52
N ALA A 110 -14.84 -14.29 -2.11
CA ALA A 110 -13.70 -15.20 -2.27
C ALA A 110 -12.71 -14.82 -3.38
N ASP A 111 -13.13 -14.02 -4.37
CA ASP A 111 -12.29 -13.57 -5.49
C ASP A 111 -12.04 -12.06 -5.46
N THR A 112 -12.35 -11.42 -4.33
CA THR A 112 -12.18 -9.98 -4.10
C THR A 112 -11.19 -9.75 -2.96
N VAL A 113 -10.19 -8.89 -3.21
CA VAL A 113 -9.25 -8.40 -2.20
C VAL A 113 -9.42 -6.90 -1.99
N VAL A 114 -9.34 -6.45 -0.74
CA VAL A 114 -9.28 -5.03 -0.38
C VAL A 114 -7.81 -4.63 -0.25
N ILE A 115 -7.42 -3.51 -0.84
CA ILE A 115 -6.06 -2.96 -0.71
C ILE A 115 -6.15 -1.51 -0.23
N GLY A 116 -5.52 -1.20 0.89
CA GLY A 116 -5.49 0.15 1.47
C GLY A 116 -4.42 0.32 2.54
N ASP A 117 -4.29 1.50 3.12
CA ASP A 117 -3.23 1.84 4.07
C ASP A 117 -3.67 1.82 5.54
N GLN A 118 -4.97 1.66 5.82
CA GLN A 118 -5.53 1.73 7.16
C GLN A 118 -6.04 0.38 7.67
N LEU A 119 -5.60 0.00 8.87
CA LEU A 119 -5.96 -1.27 9.49
C LEU A 119 -7.43 -1.29 9.95
N VAL A 120 -7.92 -0.19 10.54
CA VAL A 120 -9.28 -0.16 11.11
C VAL A 120 -10.35 0.13 10.06
N THR A 121 -10.02 0.81 8.96
CA THR A 121 -11.04 1.10 7.94
C THR A 121 -11.05 0.04 6.85
N ASP A 122 -9.90 -0.29 6.27
CA ASP A 122 -9.80 -1.22 5.14
C ASP A 122 -9.74 -2.67 5.60
N VAL A 123 -8.78 -3.01 6.46
CA VAL A 123 -8.55 -4.40 6.89
C VAL A 123 -9.72 -4.92 7.73
N LEU A 124 -10.15 -4.16 8.74
CA LEU A 124 -11.30 -4.54 9.56
C LEU A 124 -12.59 -4.59 8.74
N GLY A 125 -12.82 -3.63 7.84
CA GLY A 125 -14.00 -3.59 6.98
C GLY A 125 -14.08 -4.79 6.03
N ALA A 126 -12.95 -5.17 5.43
CA ALA A 126 -12.82 -6.37 4.62
C ALA A 126 -13.14 -7.64 5.42
N HIS A 127 -12.57 -7.78 6.63
CA HIS A 127 -12.77 -8.94 7.47
C HIS A 127 -14.21 -9.08 7.99
N PHE A 128 -14.90 -7.98 8.29
CA PHE A 128 -16.33 -8.03 8.63
C PHE A 128 -17.19 -8.63 7.52
N LEU A 129 -16.72 -8.54 6.29
CA LEU A 129 -17.38 -9.12 5.12
C LEU A 129 -16.78 -10.47 4.70
N GLY A 130 -15.75 -10.97 5.40
CA GLY A 130 -15.04 -12.19 5.05
C GLY A 130 -14.25 -12.08 3.75
N MET A 131 -13.75 -10.89 3.42
CA MET A 131 -12.85 -10.63 2.29
C MET A 131 -11.41 -10.55 2.79
N THR A 132 -10.46 -10.90 1.92
CA THR A 132 -9.02 -10.72 2.18
C THR A 132 -8.64 -9.25 2.10
N ALA A 133 -7.69 -8.82 2.93
CA ALA A 133 -7.14 -7.48 2.93
C ALA A 133 -5.61 -7.46 2.84
N TYR A 134 -5.09 -6.70 1.89
CA TYR A 134 -3.68 -6.32 1.84
C TYR A 134 -3.53 -4.90 2.36
N MET A 135 -2.63 -4.73 3.31
CA MET A 135 -2.30 -3.42 3.84
C MET A 135 -1.08 -2.86 3.12
N LEU A 136 -1.07 -1.57 2.85
CA LEU A 136 0.08 -0.84 2.33
C LEU A 136 0.68 0.04 3.42
N ALA A 137 1.98 0.31 3.30
CA ALA A 137 2.60 1.37 4.08
C ALA A 137 2.03 2.72 3.62
N PRO A 138 1.63 3.59 4.56
CA PRO A 138 1.01 4.86 4.23
C PRO A 138 2.00 5.79 3.51
N LEU A 139 1.54 6.50 2.49
CA LEU A 139 2.39 7.40 1.69
C LEU A 139 2.86 8.65 2.47
N VAL A 140 2.04 9.16 3.39
CA VAL A 140 2.34 10.33 4.24
C VAL A 140 1.78 10.09 5.66
N GLU A 141 2.42 10.66 6.69
CA GLU A 141 1.96 10.54 8.09
C GLU A 141 0.94 11.58 8.55
N THR A 142 0.64 12.57 7.71
CA THR A 142 -0.18 13.72 8.08
C THR A 142 -1.66 13.43 7.86
N ASP A 143 -2.38 13.05 8.92
CA ASP A 143 -3.81 12.74 8.89
C ASP A 143 -4.66 13.74 9.70
N LEU A 144 -5.99 13.70 9.49
CA LEU A 144 -6.96 14.46 10.29
C LEU A 144 -6.94 13.99 11.77
N PRO A 145 -7.34 14.83 12.75
CA PRO A 145 -7.17 14.51 14.18
C PRO A 145 -7.81 13.19 14.64
N HIS A 146 -8.94 12.80 14.05
CA HIS A 146 -9.65 11.57 14.39
C HIS A 146 -9.00 10.32 13.79
N THR A 147 -8.42 10.41 12.59
CA THR A 147 -7.65 9.31 11.97
C THR A 147 -6.28 9.16 12.62
N LEU A 148 -5.67 10.23 13.15
CA LEU A 148 -4.40 10.17 13.90
C LEU A 148 -4.49 9.33 15.19
N ILE A 149 -5.59 9.44 15.95
CA ILE A 149 -5.76 8.63 17.18
C ILE A 149 -5.84 7.15 16.84
N LEU A 150 -6.60 6.82 15.78
CA LEU A 150 -6.73 5.46 15.27
C LEU A 150 -5.37 4.94 14.79
N ARG A 151 -4.62 5.76 14.06
CA ARG A 151 -3.29 5.42 13.54
C ARG A 151 -2.26 5.14 14.63
N ASN A 152 -2.31 5.85 15.76
CA ASN A 152 -1.48 5.53 16.92
C ASN A 152 -1.82 4.16 17.53
N PHE A 153 -3.11 3.81 17.59
CA PHE A 153 -3.54 2.48 18.01
C PHE A 153 -3.10 1.40 17.01
N GLU A 154 -3.24 1.65 15.71
CA GLU A 154 -2.79 0.75 14.65
C GLU A 154 -1.28 0.50 14.71
N ARG A 155 -0.47 1.53 14.99
CA ARG A 155 0.98 1.40 15.17
C ARG A 155 1.33 0.47 16.34
N LEU A 156 0.57 0.55 17.44
CA LEU A 156 0.74 -0.36 18.57
C LEU A 156 0.39 -1.80 18.19
N VAL A 157 -0.65 -2.01 17.38
CA VAL A 157 -1.08 -3.34 16.92
C VAL A 157 -0.12 -3.93 15.88
N MET A 158 0.42 -3.11 14.99
CA MET A 158 1.36 -3.54 13.94
C MET A 158 2.76 -3.81 14.48
N GLY A 159 3.16 -3.17 15.59
CA GLY A 159 4.45 -3.40 16.24
C GLY A 159 5.63 -3.22 15.28
N ASP A 160 6.56 -4.18 15.28
CA ASP A 160 7.78 -4.16 14.46
C ASP A 160 7.61 -4.74 13.04
N ARG A 161 6.38 -4.92 12.56
CA ARG A 161 6.12 -5.48 11.22
C ARG A 161 6.73 -4.59 10.14
N ARG A 162 7.60 -5.20 9.33
CA ARG A 162 8.23 -4.51 8.20
C ARG A 162 7.43 -4.74 6.92
N PRO A 163 7.16 -3.68 6.14
CA PRO A 163 6.46 -3.82 4.88
C PRO A 163 7.31 -4.58 3.86
N GLU A 164 6.67 -5.48 3.12
CA GLU A 164 7.29 -6.25 2.04
C GLU A 164 7.73 -5.32 0.89
N GLY A 165 8.93 -5.56 0.35
CA GLY A 165 9.49 -4.77 -0.75
C GLY A 165 10.00 -3.38 -0.38
N ALA A 166 10.11 -3.04 0.91
CA ALA A 166 10.73 -1.80 1.35
C ALA A 166 12.20 -1.77 0.88
N LEU A 167 12.55 -0.78 0.06
CA LEU A 167 13.95 -0.44 -0.14
C LEU A 167 14.47 0.10 1.20
N VAL A 168 15.53 -0.52 1.72
CA VAL A 168 16.29 0.06 2.83
C VAL A 168 16.68 1.47 2.38
N PRO A 169 16.42 2.53 3.18
CA PRO A 169 16.92 3.85 2.83
C PRO A 169 18.42 3.79 2.64
N GLU A 170 18.90 4.26 1.49
CA GLU A 170 20.31 4.36 1.10
C GLU A 170 21.12 5.35 1.97
N ALA A 171 20.59 5.70 3.14
CA ALA A 171 21.23 6.53 4.17
C ALA A 171 21.93 5.69 5.28
N ALA A 172 21.80 4.35 5.27
CA ALA A 172 22.42 3.47 6.26
C ALA A 172 23.67 2.72 5.75
N VAL A 173 24.27 3.14 4.63
CA VAL A 173 25.59 2.66 4.16
C VAL A 173 26.58 3.82 4.16
N LYS A 174 26.73 4.47 5.32
CA LYS A 174 27.91 5.30 5.64
C LYS A 174 28.32 5.06 7.09
N SER A 175 28.85 3.88 7.34
CA SER A 175 29.88 3.61 8.34
C SER A 175 30.35 2.18 8.10
N CYS A 176 31.64 1.91 8.27
CA CYS A 176 32.34 0.65 8.00
C CYS A 176 32.91 0.51 6.58
N ALA A 177 33.78 1.44 6.17
CA ALA A 177 34.93 1.13 5.30
C ALA A 177 35.95 2.28 5.34
N GLU A 178 36.64 2.45 6.46
CA GLU A 178 38.00 2.99 6.42
C GLU A 178 38.97 1.80 6.40
N PRO A 179 39.62 1.47 5.29
CA PRO A 179 40.89 0.79 5.36
C PRO A 179 41.96 1.85 5.66
N GLN A 180 42.50 1.81 6.88
CA GLN A 180 43.75 2.49 7.23
C GLN A 180 44.82 2.12 6.19
N PRO A 181 45.51 3.10 5.56
CA PRO A 181 46.69 2.77 4.79
C PRO A 181 47.80 2.32 5.76
N CYS A 182 48.24 1.08 5.57
CA CYS A 182 49.40 0.50 6.23
C CYS A 182 50.63 1.38 5.97
N ALA A 183 51.32 1.76 7.03
CA ALA A 183 52.50 2.62 7.00
C ALA A 183 53.64 2.01 6.15
N PRO A 184 54.40 2.80 5.36
CA PRO A 184 55.69 2.35 4.87
C PRO A 184 56.71 2.48 6.00
N GLN A 185 57.19 1.32 6.48
CA GLN A 185 58.37 1.25 7.34
C GLN A 185 59.59 1.70 6.54
N GLY A 186 60.28 2.72 7.05
CA GLY A 186 61.57 3.16 6.53
C GLY A 186 62.62 2.07 6.75
N ASN A 187 63.30 1.69 5.67
CA ASN A 187 64.44 0.78 5.73
C ASN A 187 65.71 1.60 6.09
N PRO A 188 66.57 1.10 7.00
CA PRO A 188 67.76 1.83 7.41
C PRO A 188 68.83 1.76 6.33
N GLY A 189 69.58 2.85 6.17
CA GLY A 189 70.71 2.93 5.24
C GLY A 189 71.88 2.03 5.66
N GLY A 190 72.61 1.55 4.65
CA GLY A 190 73.89 0.90 4.80
C GLY A 190 74.25 0.06 3.58
N ASP A 191 74.92 0.66 2.59
CA ASP A 191 76.17 0.13 2.01
C ASP A 191 76.69 1.04 0.89
N SER A 192 77.77 1.77 1.19
CA SER A 192 78.98 2.04 0.37
C SER A 192 79.79 3.18 0.99
#